data_AF-H3NLR7-F1
#
_entry.id   AF-H3NLR7-F1
#
_cell.length_a   1.000
_cell.length_b   1.000
_cell.length_c   1.000
_cell.angle_alpha   90.00
_cell.angle_beta   90.00
_cell.angle_gamma   90.00
#
_symmetry.space_group_name_H-M   'P 1'
#
loop_
_entity.id
_entity.type
_entity.pdbx_description
1 polymer ?
#
loop_
_entity_poly.entity_id
_entity_poly.type
_entity_poly.pdbx_seq_one_letter_code
_entity_poly.pdbx_strand_id
1 'polypeptide(L)'
;MKFEIENNFLDLGTTPIENMFINTFLSRANDVQIKVYLYALSNAYSGKTDLTNENIAREMGLTEGQVVDAWQYWIDEGVVERKNDSYIFKSIRFQYIDSMYDITGENYISKTTDSPESDQELYDNSEEAVQSRTLIENIEEFISSGSDTPIQLDPREIRKVLQTMNDFNVTPDFMSYAYMMASNVRGIKAVDPIMATIRNWMIDGATDMEKLELYLTQKSEAKEEKKVEKQNYSSEKPNKDSLAASDNRMTREERLKFVQDKMKRKLPIKKKRED
;
A
#
# COMPACT_ATOMS: atom_id res chain seq x y z
N MET A 1 -8.06 24.31 -8.20
CA MET A 1 -7.25 24.94 -7.14
C MET A 1 -5.86 24.31 -7.21
N LYS A 2 -4.79 25.10 -7.15
CA LYS A 2 -3.39 24.64 -7.20
C LYS A 2 -2.80 24.87 -5.80
N PHE A 3 -2.05 23.89 -5.28
CA PHE A 3 -1.40 23.98 -3.97
C PHE A 3 0.11 24.08 -4.20
N GLU A 4 0.75 25.05 -3.54
CA GLU A 4 2.19 25.30 -3.63
C GLU A 4 2.71 25.53 -2.21
N ILE A 5 3.95 25.08 -1.94
CA ILE A 5 4.64 25.32 -0.67
C ILE A 5 5.70 26.38 -0.94
N GLU A 6 5.69 27.44 -0.14
CA GLU A 6 6.73 28.46 -0.17
C GLU A 6 7.96 27.98 0.61
N ASN A 7 9.13 27.98 -0.04
CA ASN A 7 10.39 27.66 0.61
C ASN A 7 10.89 28.91 1.35
N ASN A 8 10.68 28.98 2.67
CA ASN A 8 11.21 30.07 3.49
C ASN A 8 12.66 29.82 3.92
N PHE A 9 13.48 30.87 3.88
CA PHE A 9 14.90 30.83 4.25
C PHE A 9 15.13 30.80 5.78
N LEU A 10 14.10 31.11 6.57
CA LEU A 10 14.12 31.08 8.03
C LEU A 10 13.26 29.92 8.53
N ASP A 11 13.89 28.89 9.09
CA ASP A 11 13.19 27.75 9.69
C ASP A 11 12.81 28.08 11.14
N LEU A 12 11.52 28.27 11.38
CA LEU A 12 10.93 28.47 12.71
C LEU A 12 10.46 27.15 13.35
N GLY A 13 10.83 26.02 12.73
CA GLY A 13 10.34 24.70 13.08
C GLY A 13 9.07 24.34 12.33
N THR A 14 8.91 23.04 12.08
CA THR A 14 7.69 22.45 11.50
C THR A 14 7.20 21.36 12.42
N THR A 15 5.88 21.29 12.64
CA THR A 15 5.24 20.19 13.36
C THR A 15 4.67 19.22 12.33
N PRO A 16 5.30 18.05 12.09
CA PRO A 16 4.76 17.08 11.15
C PRO A 16 3.49 16.44 11.72
N ILE A 17 2.50 16.26 10.86
CA ILE A 17 1.22 15.62 11.19
C ILE A 17 1.03 14.45 10.23
N GLU A 18 0.68 13.28 10.75
CA GLU A 18 0.39 12.12 9.92
C GLU A 18 -0.78 12.43 8.96
N ASN A 19 -0.63 12.14 7.67
CA ASN A 19 -1.74 12.30 6.71
C ASN A 19 -2.98 11.48 7.11
N MET A 20 -2.79 10.36 7.84
CA MET A 20 -3.88 9.58 8.41
C MET A 20 -4.69 10.38 9.45
N PHE A 21 -4.06 11.24 10.25
CA PHE A 21 -4.76 12.14 11.16
C PHE A 21 -5.75 13.02 10.39
N ILE A 22 -5.24 13.67 9.34
CA ILE A 22 -5.99 14.61 8.50
C ILE A 22 -7.17 13.89 7.84
N ASN A 23 -6.92 12.73 7.24
CA ASN A 23 -7.93 12.01 6.48
C ASN A 23 -8.97 11.32 7.36
N THR A 24 -8.61 10.95 8.60
CA THR A 24 -9.43 10.08 9.45
C THR A 24 -10.13 10.85 10.55
N PHE A 25 -9.44 11.74 11.26
CA PHE A 25 -9.92 12.35 12.51
C PHE A 25 -10.27 13.84 12.37
N LEU A 26 -9.55 14.59 11.53
CA LEU A 26 -9.67 16.04 11.47
C LEU A 26 -11.09 16.53 11.16
N SER A 27 -11.84 15.81 10.31
CA SER A 27 -13.21 16.18 9.93
C SER A 27 -14.25 15.91 11.03
N ARG A 28 -13.93 15.04 11.99
CA ARG A 28 -14.83 14.62 13.09
C ARG A 28 -14.58 15.41 14.37
N ALA A 29 -13.36 15.90 14.56
CA ALA A 29 -12.99 16.71 15.71
C ALA A 29 -13.52 18.14 15.60
N ASN A 30 -13.90 18.73 16.73
CA ASN A 30 -14.26 20.13 16.84
C ASN A 30 -13.03 21.05 16.93
N ASP A 31 -13.25 22.36 16.87
CA ASP A 31 -12.16 23.34 16.84
C ASP A 31 -11.29 23.32 18.12
N VAL A 32 -11.90 23.13 19.29
CA VAL A 32 -11.21 23.02 20.58
C VAL A 32 -10.29 21.80 20.59
N GLN A 33 -10.81 20.63 20.20
CA GLN A 33 -10.06 19.37 20.14
C GLN A 33 -8.86 19.48 19.21
N ILE A 34 -9.05 20.07 18.02
CA ILE A 34 -7.98 20.28 17.03
C ILE A 34 -6.91 21.24 17.58
N LYS A 35 -7.32 22.36 18.20
CA LYS A 35 -6.39 23.34 18.78
C LYS A 35 -5.52 22.72 19.87
N VAL A 36 -6.13 22.00 20.81
CA VAL A 36 -5.42 21.33 21.91
C VAL A 36 -4.42 20.31 21.37
N TYR A 37 -4.85 19.45 20.43
CA TYR A 37 -4.00 18.42 19.84
C TYR A 37 -2.78 19.03 19.12
N LEU A 38 -3.01 19.97 18.19
CA LEU A 38 -1.94 20.55 17.38
C LEU A 38 -0.97 21.38 18.21
N TYR A 39 -1.47 22.13 19.19
CA TYR A 39 -0.63 22.93 20.06
C TYR A 39 0.27 22.06 20.94
N ALA A 40 -0.30 21.04 21.58
CA ALA A 40 0.47 20.12 22.41
C ALA A 40 1.45 19.29 21.57
N LEU A 41 1.06 18.84 20.38
CA LEU A 41 1.94 18.13 19.44
C LEU A 41 3.13 19.00 19.03
N SER A 42 2.90 20.27 18.72
CA SER A 42 3.96 21.23 18.35
C SER A 42 4.98 21.43 19.47
N ASN A 43 4.50 21.52 20.72
CA ASN A 43 5.38 21.63 21.88
C ASN A 43 6.17 20.34 22.14
N ALA A 44 5.54 19.17 21.97
CA ALA A 44 6.20 17.88 22.07
C ALA A 44 7.36 17.75 21.06
N TYR A 45 7.14 18.12 19.79
CA TYR A 45 8.20 18.16 18.76
C TYR A 45 9.30 19.19 19.05
N SER A 46 8.97 20.27 19.75
CA SER A 46 9.93 21.28 20.19
C SER A 46 10.71 20.89 21.45
N GLY A 47 10.46 19.69 22.01
CA GLY A 47 11.08 19.21 23.24
C GLY A 47 10.57 19.90 24.52
N LYS A 48 9.48 20.67 24.43
CA LYS A 48 8.84 21.31 25.58
C LYS A 48 7.80 20.37 26.19
N THR A 49 8.19 19.64 27.22
CA THR A 49 7.35 18.61 27.85
C THR A 49 6.58 19.12 29.08
N ASP A 50 6.95 20.29 29.62
CA ASP A 50 6.32 20.89 30.81
C ASP A 50 5.07 21.69 30.44
N LEU A 51 4.14 21.07 29.70
CA LEU A 51 2.90 21.69 29.26
C LEU A 51 1.76 21.30 30.21
N THR A 52 1.27 22.27 31.00
CA THR A 52 0.11 22.04 31.87
C THR A 52 -1.20 22.39 31.17
N ASN A 53 -2.32 21.83 31.63
CA ASN A 53 -3.64 22.16 31.08
C ASN A 53 -3.95 23.66 31.20
N GLU A 54 -3.50 24.31 32.27
CA GLU A 54 -3.63 25.76 32.50
C GLU A 54 -2.87 26.57 31.44
N ASN A 55 -1.68 26.12 31.04
CA ASN A 55 -0.88 26.78 30.02
C ASN A 55 -1.53 26.65 28.65
N ILE A 56 -1.96 25.44 28.29
CA ILE A 56 -2.69 25.20 27.03
C ILE A 56 -3.97 26.06 26.99
N ALA A 57 -4.73 26.08 28.08
CA ALA A 57 -5.96 26.85 28.18
C ALA A 57 -5.71 28.35 27.95
N ARG A 58 -4.70 28.91 28.62
CA ARG A 58 -4.33 30.32 28.48
C ARG A 58 -3.89 30.67 27.07
N GLU A 59 -2.98 29.90 26.49
CA GLU A 59 -2.38 30.20 25.18
C GLU A 59 -3.40 30.03 24.05
N MET A 60 -4.32 29.07 24.17
CA MET A 60 -5.35 28.81 23.16
C MET A 60 -6.66 29.57 23.39
N GLY A 61 -6.77 30.39 24.45
CA GLY A 61 -7.99 31.13 24.79
C GLY A 61 -9.17 30.22 25.17
N LEU A 62 -8.88 29.14 25.89
CA LEU A 62 -9.83 28.11 26.35
C LEU A 62 -9.93 28.12 27.88
N THR A 63 -10.91 27.39 28.41
CA THR A 63 -10.96 27.02 29.83
C THR A 63 -10.22 25.70 30.05
N GLU A 64 -9.72 25.47 31.28
CA GLU A 64 -9.07 24.20 31.63
C GLU A 64 -9.99 23.00 31.43
N GLY A 65 -11.29 23.14 31.74
CA GLY A 65 -12.28 22.08 31.50
C GLY A 65 -12.36 21.68 30.02
N GLN A 66 -12.34 22.66 29.11
CA GLN A 66 -12.30 22.39 27.66
C GLN A 66 -11.02 21.65 27.23
N VAL A 67 -9.88 21.91 27.88
CA VAL A 67 -8.63 21.20 27.61
C VAL A 67 -8.72 19.76 28.10
N VAL A 68 -9.25 19.53 29.30
CA VAL A 68 -9.47 18.18 29.84
C VAL A 68 -10.43 17.38 28.98
N ASP A 69 -11.55 17.97 28.57
CA ASP A 69 -12.53 17.33 27.68
C ASP A 69 -11.93 17.01 26.30
N ALA A 70 -11.07 17.89 25.78
CA ALA A 70 -10.34 17.64 24.54
C ALA A 70 -9.37 16.45 24.68
N TRP A 71 -8.65 16.35 25.80
CA TRP A 71 -7.79 15.20 26.06
C TRP A 71 -8.57 13.90 26.17
N GLN A 72 -9.69 13.91 26.87
CA GLN A 72 -10.55 12.73 26.97
C GLN A 72 -11.02 12.26 25.59
N TYR A 73 -11.46 13.18 24.73
CA TYR A 73 -11.83 12.86 23.36
C TYR A 73 -10.71 12.16 22.57
N TRP A 74 -9.48 12.65 22.65
CA TRP A 74 -8.36 12.04 21.92
C TRP A 74 -7.90 10.71 22.49
N ILE A 75 -8.11 10.51 23.80
CA ILE A 75 -7.93 9.20 24.45
C ILE A 75 -8.99 8.22 23.95
N ASP A 76 -10.24 8.66 23.85
CA ASP A 76 -11.36 7.83 23.38
C ASP A 76 -11.21 7.46 21.89
N GLU A 77 -10.71 8.38 21.05
CA GLU A 77 -10.34 8.10 19.65
C GLU A 77 -9.06 7.24 19.53
N GLY A 78 -8.40 6.93 20.64
CA GLY A 78 -7.24 6.06 20.73
C GLY A 78 -5.91 6.70 20.33
N VAL A 79 -5.89 7.88 19.72
CA VAL A 79 -4.66 8.52 19.18
C VAL A 79 -3.77 9.17 20.25
N VAL A 80 -4.26 9.31 21.48
CA VAL A 80 -3.50 9.76 22.65
C VAL A 80 -3.67 8.76 23.79
N GLU A 81 -2.60 8.53 24.57
CA GLU A 81 -2.66 7.80 25.83
C GLU A 81 -2.39 8.74 27.01
N ARG A 82 -3.06 8.52 28.12
CA ARG A 82 -2.67 9.15 29.39
C ARG A 82 -1.83 8.16 30.21
N LYS A 83 -0.57 8.50 30.48
CA LYS A 83 0.31 7.80 31.42
C LYS A 83 0.62 8.72 32.61
N ASN A 84 0.04 8.42 33.77
CA ASN A 84 0.10 9.28 34.96
C ASN A 84 -0.38 10.72 34.64
N ASP A 85 0.53 11.70 34.77
CA ASP A 85 0.30 13.12 34.48
C ASP A 85 0.81 13.53 33.09
N SER A 86 1.09 12.57 32.19
CA SER A 86 1.59 12.83 30.84
C SER A 86 0.63 12.29 29.77
N TYR A 87 0.61 12.99 28.63
CA TYR A 87 -0.10 12.56 27.42
C TYR A 87 0.90 12.11 26.37
N ILE A 88 0.73 10.89 25.85
CA ILE A 88 1.59 10.28 24.84
C ILE A 88 0.82 10.23 23.53
N PHE A 89 1.32 10.92 22.50
CA PHE A 89 0.80 10.81 21.15
C PHE A 89 1.17 9.46 20.57
N LYS A 90 0.17 8.68 20.17
CA LYS A 90 0.39 7.40 19.52
C LYS A 90 0.52 7.58 18.02
N SER A 91 1.29 6.71 17.38
CA SER A 91 1.28 6.66 15.92
C SER A 91 -0.02 6.04 15.42
N ILE A 92 -0.71 6.79 14.57
CA ILE A 92 -2.00 6.38 13.99
C ILE A 92 -1.78 5.23 13.02
N ARG A 93 -0.67 5.29 12.26
CA ARG A 93 -0.21 4.19 11.42
C ARG A 93 -0.08 2.88 12.20
N PHE A 94 0.58 2.89 13.36
CA PHE A 94 0.75 1.67 14.16
C PHE A 94 -0.59 1.13 14.68
N GLN A 95 -1.49 1.99 15.16
CA GLN A 95 -2.83 1.54 15.60
C GLN A 95 -3.63 0.91 14.48
N TYR A 96 -3.53 1.46 13.28
CA TYR A 96 -4.22 0.91 12.13
C TYR A 96 -3.69 -0.49 11.78
N ILE A 97 -2.36 -0.69 11.84
CA ILE A 97 -1.74 -2.01 11.66
C ILE A 97 -2.24 -2.98 12.74
N ASP A 98 -2.24 -2.56 14.00
CA ASP A 98 -2.67 -3.35 15.15
C ASP A 98 -4.14 -3.81 15.03
N SER A 99 -5.04 -2.87 14.70
CA SER A 99 -6.47 -3.13 14.53
C SER A 99 -6.81 -4.13 13.41
N MET A 100 -5.92 -4.34 12.44
CA MET A 100 -6.13 -5.35 11.40
C MET A 100 -6.02 -6.78 11.92
N TYR A 101 -5.22 -6.99 12.97
CA TYR A 101 -5.02 -8.30 13.57
C TYR A 101 -6.16 -8.66 14.53
N ASP A 102 -6.66 -7.68 15.28
CA ASP A 102 -7.85 -7.83 16.13
C ASP A 102 -9.12 -8.16 15.32
N ILE A 103 -9.19 -7.82 14.03
CA ILE A 103 -10.34 -8.15 13.16
C ILE A 103 -10.23 -9.57 12.58
N THR A 104 -9.04 -10.20 12.59
CA THR A 104 -8.84 -11.59 12.14
C THR A 104 -8.84 -12.61 13.28
N GLY A 105 -8.72 -12.17 14.54
CA GLY A 105 -8.82 -13.00 15.72
C GLY A 105 -10.15 -12.79 16.44
N GLU A 106 -10.83 -13.88 16.80
CA GLU A 106 -11.96 -13.86 17.73
C GLU A 106 -11.52 -13.33 19.11
N ASN A 107 -11.43 -12.00 19.32
CA ASN A 107 -11.29 -11.41 20.66
C ASN A 107 -11.66 -9.92 20.67
N TYR A 108 -12.91 -9.61 20.34
CA TYR A 108 -13.54 -8.38 20.81
C TYR A 108 -13.88 -8.53 22.30
N ILE A 109 -12.86 -8.51 23.17
CA ILE A 109 -13.05 -8.29 24.61
C ILE A 109 -12.51 -6.91 24.93
N SER A 110 -13.46 -6.00 25.10
CA SER A 110 -13.35 -4.73 25.80
C SER A 110 -12.24 -4.72 26.87
N LYS A 111 -11.09 -4.10 26.60
CA LYS A 111 -10.17 -3.66 27.66
C LYS A 111 -10.69 -2.34 28.23
N THR A 112 -11.76 -2.44 29.01
CA THR A 112 -12.00 -1.51 30.12
C THR A 112 -11.37 -2.11 31.38
N THR A 113 -10.91 -1.21 32.26
CA THR A 113 -10.49 -1.37 33.67
C THR A 113 -9.00 -1.59 33.98
N ASP A 114 -8.38 -0.49 34.45
CA ASP A 114 -7.72 -0.34 35.75
C ASP A 114 -6.89 -1.51 36.31
N SER A 115 -5.57 -1.43 36.15
CA SER A 115 -4.62 -1.68 37.24
C SER A 115 -3.23 -1.13 36.87
N PRO A 116 -2.53 -0.44 37.78
CA PRO A 116 -1.15 0.00 37.59
C PRO A 116 -0.17 -1.14 37.88
N GLU A 117 1.06 -1.00 37.38
CA GLU A 117 2.26 -1.83 37.65
C GLU A 117 2.51 -3.04 36.72
N SER A 118 3.04 -2.75 35.54
CA SER A 118 4.36 -3.25 35.12
C SER A 118 4.83 -2.46 33.90
N ASP A 119 5.92 -1.71 34.07
CA ASP A 119 6.66 -1.08 32.98
C ASP A 119 7.19 -2.15 32.01
N GLN A 120 7.08 -1.89 30.70
CA GLN A 120 7.21 -2.84 29.57
C GLN A 120 5.95 -3.70 29.44
N GLU A 121 4.95 -3.35 28.63
CA GLU A 121 4.97 -3.54 27.19
C GLU A 121 3.88 -2.64 26.53
N LEU A 122 4.34 -1.63 25.80
CA LEU A 122 3.54 -0.57 25.14
C LEU A 122 3.07 -0.93 23.73
N TYR A 123 3.26 -2.19 23.35
CA TYR A 123 3.00 -2.72 22.01
C TYR A 123 2.37 -4.10 22.18
N ASP A 124 1.48 -4.48 21.27
CA ASP A 124 1.21 -5.90 21.10
C ASP A 124 2.52 -6.57 20.66
N ASN A 125 3.15 -7.26 21.61
CA ASN A 125 4.34 -8.08 21.38
C ASN A 125 3.95 -9.54 21.13
N SER A 126 2.68 -9.80 20.76
CA SER A 126 2.33 -11.06 20.13
C SER A 126 3.30 -11.33 18.98
N GLU A 127 3.66 -12.61 18.85
CA GLU A 127 4.57 -13.05 17.80
C GLU A 127 4.05 -12.63 16.41
N GLU A 128 2.72 -12.66 16.24
CA GLU A 128 2.00 -12.27 15.04
C GLU A 128 2.14 -10.77 14.72
N ALA A 129 1.96 -9.89 15.72
CA ALA A 129 2.13 -8.45 15.53
C ALA A 129 3.59 -8.07 15.22
N VAL A 130 4.57 -8.75 15.86
CA VAL A 130 5.99 -8.58 15.55
C VAL A 130 6.30 -8.99 14.12
N GLN A 131 5.88 -10.20 13.72
CA GLN A 131 6.05 -10.74 12.37
C GLN A 131 5.51 -9.80 11.28
N SER A 132 4.38 -9.17 11.57
CA SER A 132 3.70 -8.26 10.66
C SER A 132 4.42 -6.93 10.50
N ARG A 133 4.91 -6.37 11.61
CA ARG A 133 5.76 -5.17 11.58
C ARG A 133 7.02 -5.45 10.76
N THR A 134 7.67 -6.58 11.01
CA THR A 134 8.86 -7.00 10.25
C THR A 134 8.58 -7.11 8.75
N LEU A 135 7.46 -7.73 8.34
CA LEU A 135 7.07 -7.79 6.92
C LEU A 135 6.93 -6.41 6.29
N ILE A 136 6.21 -5.51 6.97
CA ILE A 136 5.95 -4.16 6.45
C ILE A 136 7.25 -3.37 6.37
N GLU A 137 8.10 -3.42 7.39
CA GLU A 137 9.42 -2.79 7.41
C GLU A 137 10.30 -3.30 6.27
N ASN A 138 10.37 -4.62 6.06
CA ASN A 138 11.13 -5.23 4.97
C ASN A 138 10.67 -4.76 3.59
N ILE A 139 9.35 -4.69 3.37
CA ILE A 139 8.80 -4.21 2.10
C ILE A 139 9.10 -2.72 1.92
N GLU A 140 8.92 -1.90 2.96
CA GLU A 140 9.20 -0.46 2.93
C GLU A 140 10.66 -0.14 2.67
N GLU A 141 11.57 -0.87 3.32
CA GLU A 141 13.00 -0.79 3.06
C GLU A 141 13.31 -1.15 1.61
N PHE A 142 12.73 -2.25 1.12
CA PHE A 142 12.93 -2.67 -0.27
C PHE A 142 12.38 -1.65 -1.28
N ILE A 143 11.18 -1.11 -1.10
CA ILE A 143 10.63 -0.14 -2.05
C ILE A 143 11.41 1.18 -1.99
N SER A 144 11.91 1.55 -0.80
CA SER A 144 12.77 2.72 -0.60
C SER A 144 14.16 2.55 -1.20
N SER A 145 14.64 1.31 -1.41
CA SER A 145 15.96 1.09 -2.02
C SER A 145 16.06 1.74 -3.41
N GLY A 146 17.00 2.67 -3.59
CA GLY A 146 17.17 3.40 -4.86
C GLY A 146 16.26 4.63 -5.04
N SER A 147 15.54 5.05 -3.99
CA SER A 147 14.92 6.37 -3.88
C SER A 147 15.67 7.20 -2.83
N ASP A 148 15.83 8.50 -3.07
CA ASP A 148 16.39 9.44 -2.08
C ASP A 148 15.41 9.72 -0.92
N THR A 149 14.15 9.31 -1.08
CA THR A 149 13.08 9.51 -0.10
C THR A 149 12.54 8.16 0.38
N PRO A 150 12.37 7.98 1.71
CA PRO A 150 11.69 6.81 2.26
C PRO A 150 10.26 6.72 1.73
N ILE A 151 9.90 5.57 1.19
CA ILE A 151 8.55 5.28 0.71
C ILE A 151 7.88 4.39 1.75
N GLN A 152 6.73 4.83 2.24
CA GLN A 152 5.88 4.08 3.16
C GLN A 152 4.65 3.56 2.43
N LEU A 153 4.26 2.34 2.76
CA LEU A 153 3.01 1.71 2.34
C LEU A 153 1.84 2.45 2.96
N ASP A 154 0.82 2.70 2.16
CA ASP A 154 -0.41 3.27 2.69
C ASP A 154 -1.24 2.21 3.46
N PRO A 155 -2.21 2.64 4.30
CA PRO A 155 -3.08 1.74 5.06
C PRO A 155 -3.80 0.66 4.23
N ARG A 156 -4.15 0.93 2.97
CA ARG A 156 -4.81 -0.03 2.08
C ARG A 156 -3.82 -1.04 1.53
N GLU A 157 -2.61 -0.60 1.21
CA GLU A 157 -1.51 -1.45 0.75
C GLU A 157 -1.07 -2.41 1.85
N ILE A 158 -0.89 -1.91 3.07
CA ILE A 158 -0.59 -2.73 4.26
C ILE A 158 -1.67 -3.80 4.43
N ARG A 159 -2.96 -3.41 4.42
CA ARG A 159 -4.07 -4.38 4.50
C ARG A 159 -3.94 -5.51 3.49
N LYS A 160 -3.64 -5.14 2.25
CA LYS A 160 -3.60 -6.07 1.13
C LYS A 160 -2.47 -7.08 1.28
N VAL A 161 -1.29 -6.60 1.71
CA VAL A 161 -0.12 -7.44 2.00
C VAL A 161 -0.46 -8.42 3.13
N LEU A 162 -0.89 -7.91 4.27
CA LEU A 162 -1.16 -8.71 5.47
C LEU A 162 -2.30 -9.70 5.27
N GLN A 163 -3.41 -9.27 4.66
CA GLN A 163 -4.53 -10.15 4.34
C GLN A 163 -4.10 -11.27 3.39
N THR A 164 -3.29 -10.96 2.36
CA THR A 164 -2.82 -12.00 1.44
C THR A 164 -1.87 -12.98 2.14
N MET A 165 -1.06 -12.52 3.10
CA MET A 165 -0.21 -13.40 3.91
C MET A 165 -1.06 -14.38 4.73
N ASN A 166 -2.10 -13.87 5.40
CA ASN A 166 -3.01 -14.66 6.22
C ASN A 166 -3.89 -15.61 5.37
N ASP A 167 -4.44 -15.14 4.25
CA ASP A 167 -5.30 -15.92 3.34
C ASP A 167 -4.59 -17.20 2.84
N PHE A 168 -3.28 -17.12 2.61
CA PHE A 168 -2.46 -18.25 2.14
C PHE A 168 -1.66 -18.93 3.26
N ASN A 169 -1.78 -18.44 4.50
CA ASN A 169 -1.05 -18.91 5.68
C ASN A 169 0.46 -19.07 5.42
N VAL A 170 1.06 -18.03 4.84
CA VAL A 170 2.50 -17.99 4.52
C VAL A 170 3.27 -17.13 5.50
N THR A 171 4.58 -17.36 5.62
CA THR A 171 5.41 -16.64 6.58
C THR A 171 5.73 -15.21 6.10
N PRO A 172 6.00 -14.27 7.04
CA PRO A 172 6.50 -12.92 6.73
C PRO A 172 7.74 -12.91 5.84
N ASP A 173 8.68 -13.81 6.10
CA ASP A 173 9.92 -13.94 5.34
C ASP A 173 9.63 -14.34 3.89
N PHE A 174 8.72 -15.29 3.69
CA PHE A 174 8.31 -15.71 2.36
C PHE A 174 7.61 -14.57 1.62
N MET A 175 6.69 -13.86 2.29
CA MET A 175 5.97 -12.76 1.66
C MET A 175 6.92 -11.61 1.26
N SER A 176 7.90 -11.29 2.12
CA SER A 176 8.95 -10.32 1.82
C SER A 176 9.77 -10.74 0.60
N TYR A 177 10.23 -11.99 0.56
CA TYR A 177 10.99 -12.54 -0.55
C TYR A 177 10.18 -12.56 -1.86
N ALA A 178 8.94 -13.02 -1.80
CA ALA A 178 8.04 -13.06 -2.95
C ALA A 178 7.78 -11.66 -3.52
N TYR A 179 7.68 -10.64 -2.66
CA TYR A 179 7.56 -9.24 -3.06
C TYR A 179 8.79 -8.77 -3.87
N MET A 180 10.00 -9.03 -3.35
CA MET A 180 11.24 -8.70 -4.04
C MET A 180 11.34 -9.40 -5.41
N MET A 181 11.03 -10.70 -5.45
CA MET A 181 11.09 -11.49 -6.69
C MET A 181 10.06 -11.01 -7.72
N ALA A 182 8.82 -10.72 -7.30
CA ALA A 182 7.77 -10.20 -8.17
C ALA A 182 8.13 -8.81 -8.72
N SER A 183 8.73 -7.96 -7.89
CA SER A 183 9.27 -6.66 -8.31
C SER A 183 10.36 -6.84 -9.37
N ASN A 184 11.32 -7.75 -9.15
CA ASN A 184 12.41 -8.01 -10.09
C ASN A 184 11.90 -8.55 -11.43
N VAL A 185 10.92 -9.46 -11.41
CA VAL A 185 10.32 -10.01 -12.64
C VAL A 185 9.55 -8.95 -13.43
N ARG A 186 8.92 -7.99 -12.76
CA ARG A 186 8.13 -6.94 -13.42
C ARG A 186 8.89 -5.65 -13.71
N GLY A 187 9.99 -5.39 -13.01
CA GLY A 187 10.73 -4.12 -13.05
C GLY A 187 9.98 -2.94 -12.41
N ILE A 188 9.01 -3.20 -11.53
CA ILE A 188 8.20 -2.17 -10.85
C ILE A 188 8.06 -2.52 -9.38
N LYS A 189 7.95 -1.50 -8.51
CA LYS A 189 7.87 -1.64 -7.04
C LYS A 189 6.47 -1.41 -6.45
N ALA A 190 5.48 -1.09 -7.28
CA ALA A 190 4.13 -0.77 -6.84
C ALA A 190 3.40 -2.01 -6.28
N VAL A 191 2.69 -1.83 -5.16
CA VAL A 191 2.12 -2.92 -4.36
C VAL A 191 1.07 -3.72 -5.14
N ASP A 192 0.06 -3.05 -5.68
CA ASP A 192 -1.05 -3.69 -6.40
C ASP A 192 -0.61 -4.67 -7.50
N PRO A 193 0.25 -4.27 -8.46
CA PRO A 193 0.71 -5.17 -9.49
C PRO A 193 1.61 -6.30 -8.96
N ILE A 194 2.37 -6.05 -7.90
CA ILE A 194 3.22 -7.05 -7.26
C ILE A 194 2.35 -8.09 -6.56
N MET A 195 1.42 -7.66 -5.70
CA MET A 195 0.51 -8.55 -4.97
C MET A 195 -0.33 -9.42 -5.90
N ALA A 196 -0.77 -8.90 -7.05
CA ALA A 196 -1.44 -9.70 -8.07
C ALA A 196 -0.55 -10.82 -8.63
N THR A 197 0.76 -10.56 -8.77
CA THR A 197 1.73 -11.54 -9.26
C THR A 197 2.00 -12.61 -8.21
N ILE A 198 2.25 -12.21 -6.97
CA ILE A 198 2.48 -13.13 -5.84
C ILE A 198 1.25 -14.03 -5.65
N ARG A 199 0.04 -13.47 -5.68
CA ARG A 199 -1.21 -14.23 -5.58
C ARG A 199 -1.31 -15.33 -6.63
N ASN A 200 -0.95 -15.04 -7.89
CA ASN A 200 -0.96 -16.05 -8.94
C ASN A 200 0.07 -17.17 -8.66
N TRP A 201 1.26 -16.81 -8.16
CA TRP A 201 2.27 -17.81 -7.79
C TRP A 201 1.81 -18.72 -6.66
N MET A 202 1.18 -18.16 -5.62
CA MET A 202 0.66 -18.93 -4.50
C MET A 202 -0.53 -19.81 -4.90
N ILE A 203 -1.41 -19.33 -5.79
CA ILE A 203 -2.48 -20.14 -6.39
C ILE A 203 -1.89 -21.33 -7.17
N ASP A 204 -0.77 -21.12 -7.86
CA ASP A 204 -0.03 -22.17 -8.56
C ASP A 204 0.77 -23.10 -7.60
N GLY A 205 0.71 -22.87 -6.29
CA GLY A 205 1.32 -23.72 -5.25
C GLY A 205 2.70 -23.29 -4.76
N ALA A 206 3.22 -22.14 -5.22
CA ALA A 206 4.49 -21.57 -4.74
C ALA A 206 4.25 -20.77 -3.46
N THR A 207 4.23 -21.46 -2.31
CA THR A 207 3.97 -20.90 -0.97
C THR A 207 5.19 -20.97 -0.04
N ASP A 208 6.37 -21.28 -0.58
CA ASP A 208 7.64 -21.40 0.15
C ASP A 208 8.77 -20.89 -0.76
N MET A 209 9.90 -20.47 -0.18
CA MET A 209 11.06 -19.95 -0.92
C MET A 209 11.54 -20.93 -1.97
N GLU A 210 11.72 -22.21 -1.61
CA GLU A 210 12.22 -23.24 -2.53
C GLU A 210 11.23 -23.49 -3.68
N LYS A 211 9.94 -23.57 -3.33
CA LYS A 211 8.87 -23.78 -4.32
C LYS A 211 8.76 -22.61 -5.29
N LEU A 212 8.95 -21.38 -4.80
CA LEU A 212 8.91 -20.20 -5.64
C LEU A 212 10.10 -20.16 -6.60
N GLU A 213 11.30 -20.46 -6.14
CA GLU A 213 12.48 -20.53 -7.02
C GLU A 213 12.33 -21.61 -8.09
N LEU A 214 11.85 -22.80 -7.71
CA LEU A 214 11.54 -23.87 -8.65
C LEU A 214 10.51 -23.45 -9.69
N TYR A 215 9.41 -22.82 -9.25
CA TYR A 215 8.36 -22.31 -10.13
C TYR A 215 8.90 -21.27 -11.13
N LEU A 216 9.73 -20.33 -10.66
CA LEU A 216 10.31 -19.29 -11.50
C LEU A 216 11.28 -19.88 -12.53
N THR A 217 12.11 -20.85 -12.13
CA THR A 217 13.08 -21.54 -12.99
C THR A 217 12.36 -22.31 -14.11
N GLN A 218 11.36 -23.12 -13.77
CA GLN A 218 10.55 -23.86 -14.76
C GLN A 218 9.86 -22.91 -15.75
N LYS A 219 9.39 -21.75 -15.27
CA LYS A 219 8.73 -20.76 -16.11
C LYS A 219 9.71 -20.00 -17.01
N SER A 220 10.95 -19.79 -16.59
CA SER A 220 12.00 -19.24 -17.46
C SER A 220 12.42 -20.24 -18.52
N GLU A 221 12.66 -21.50 -18.17
CA GLU A 221 13.05 -22.56 -19.10
C GLU A 221 11.97 -22.78 -20.18
N ALA A 222 10.69 -22.91 -19.77
CA ALA A 222 9.59 -23.05 -20.70
C ALA A 222 9.39 -21.83 -21.63
N LYS A 223 9.81 -20.64 -21.20
CA LYS A 223 9.81 -19.44 -22.07
C LYS A 223 10.95 -19.50 -23.09
N GLU A 224 12.12 -19.97 -22.70
CA GLU A 224 13.26 -20.14 -23.60
C GLU A 224 13.00 -21.21 -24.65
N GLU A 225 12.48 -22.37 -24.25
CA GLU A 225 12.09 -23.45 -25.15
C GLU A 225 11.08 -22.98 -26.21
N LYS A 226 10.02 -22.26 -25.78
CA LYS A 226 9.03 -21.68 -26.70
C LYS A 226 9.61 -20.60 -27.62
N LYS A 227 10.66 -19.91 -27.19
CA LYS A 227 11.34 -18.90 -28.01
C LYS A 227 12.18 -19.57 -29.10
N VAL A 228 12.89 -20.64 -28.75
CA VAL A 228 13.66 -21.49 -29.68
C VAL A 228 12.72 -22.18 -30.67
N GLU A 229 11.60 -22.76 -30.21
CA GLU A 229 10.60 -23.41 -31.05
C GLU A 229 9.98 -22.43 -32.07
N LYS A 230 9.63 -21.20 -31.63
CA LYS A 230 9.12 -20.16 -32.55
C LYS A 230 10.16 -19.68 -33.56
N GLN A 231 11.44 -19.61 -33.17
CA GLN A 231 12.51 -19.27 -34.11
C GLN A 231 12.68 -20.36 -35.17
N ASN A 232 12.70 -21.63 -34.77
CA ASN A 232 12.80 -22.77 -35.69
C ASN A 232 11.59 -22.88 -36.63
N TYR A 233 10.38 -22.69 -36.10
CA TYR A 233 9.16 -22.70 -36.92
C TYR A 233 9.04 -21.48 -37.86
N SER A 234 9.65 -20.34 -37.51
CA SER A 234 9.70 -19.16 -38.38
C SER A 234 10.69 -19.32 -39.53
N SER A 235 11.78 -20.08 -39.36
CA SER A 235 12.73 -20.39 -40.45
C SER A 235 12.18 -21.40 -41.47
N GLU A 236 11.20 -22.22 -41.10
CA GLU A 236 10.62 -23.25 -41.97
C GLU A 236 9.40 -22.76 -42.78
N LYS A 237 8.89 -21.55 -42.53
CA LYS A 237 7.71 -21.07 -43.27
C LYS A 237 8.07 -20.57 -44.67
N PRO A 238 7.35 -21.01 -45.72
CA PRO A 238 7.44 -20.38 -47.03
C PRO A 238 7.02 -18.90 -46.92
N ASN A 239 7.80 -18.00 -47.53
CA ASN A 239 7.54 -16.57 -47.53
C ASN A 239 6.12 -16.27 -48.08
N LYS A 240 5.47 -15.20 -47.62
CA LYS A 240 4.16 -14.75 -48.09
C LYS A 240 4.08 -14.66 -49.62
N ASP A 241 5.17 -14.29 -50.28
CA ASP A 241 5.23 -14.22 -51.74
C ASP A 241 5.14 -15.59 -52.41
N SER A 242 5.73 -16.64 -51.82
CA SER A 242 5.63 -18.01 -52.36
C SER A 242 4.27 -18.66 -52.06
N LEU A 243 3.66 -18.32 -50.93
CA LEU A 243 2.28 -18.69 -50.61
C LEU A 243 1.26 -17.98 -51.54
N ALA A 244 1.51 -16.72 -51.89
CA ALA A 244 0.66 -15.97 -52.82
C ALA A 244 0.81 -16.43 -54.28
N ALA A 245 2.01 -16.87 -54.67
CA ALA A 245 2.32 -17.40 -55.99
C ALA A 245 1.78 -18.83 -56.21
N SER A 246 1.65 -19.63 -55.15
CA SER A 246 1.06 -20.98 -55.20
C SER A 246 -0.46 -21.00 -54.98
N ASP A 247 -1.07 -19.87 -54.62
CA ASP A 247 -2.52 -19.76 -54.47
C ASP A 247 -3.20 -19.69 -55.85
N ASN A 248 -3.79 -20.80 -56.29
CA ASN A 248 -4.54 -20.90 -57.56
C ASN A 248 -6.07 -20.75 -57.39
N ARG A 249 -6.56 -20.39 -56.20
CA ARG A 249 -8.02 -20.35 -55.92
C ARG A 249 -8.76 -19.20 -56.59
N MET A 250 -8.03 -18.21 -57.10
CA MET A 250 -8.58 -17.01 -57.71
C MET A 250 -7.57 -16.40 -58.66
N THR A 251 -8.02 -16.12 -59.89
CA THR A 251 -7.18 -15.45 -60.91
C THR A 251 -6.85 -14.02 -60.48
N ARG A 252 -5.80 -13.44 -61.07
CA ARG A 252 -5.35 -12.07 -60.74
C ARG A 252 -6.47 -11.03 -60.93
N GLU A 253 -7.31 -11.21 -61.95
CA GLU A 253 -8.42 -10.32 -62.26
C GLU A 253 -9.57 -10.42 -61.25
N GLU A 254 -9.92 -11.64 -60.84
CA GLU A 254 -10.93 -11.88 -59.81
C GLU A 254 -10.50 -11.31 -58.45
N ARG A 255 -9.19 -11.39 -58.11
CA ARG A 255 -8.64 -10.76 -56.90
C ARG A 255 -8.79 -9.26 -56.93
N LEU A 256 -8.47 -8.63 -58.06
CA LEU A 256 -8.61 -7.19 -58.25
C LEU A 256 -10.08 -6.76 -58.10
N LYS A 257 -11.00 -7.51 -58.71
CA LYS A 257 -12.44 -7.24 -58.63
C LYS A 257 -12.98 -7.40 -57.21
N PHE A 258 -12.54 -8.42 -56.48
CA PHE A 258 -12.89 -8.65 -55.08
C PHE A 258 -12.42 -7.50 -54.16
N VAL A 259 -11.16 -7.06 -54.32
CA VAL A 259 -10.62 -5.93 -53.54
C VAL A 259 -11.37 -4.64 -53.86
N GLN A 260 -11.68 -4.37 -55.13
CA GLN A 260 -12.46 -3.21 -55.53
C GLN A 260 -13.89 -3.24 -54.95
N ASP A 261 -14.54 -4.40 -54.91
CA ASP A 261 -15.88 -4.54 -54.32
C ASP A 261 -15.86 -4.35 -52.79
N LYS A 262 -14.83 -4.88 -52.11
CA LYS A 262 -14.62 -4.65 -50.68
C LYS A 262 -14.35 -3.19 -50.34
N MET A 263 -13.57 -2.48 -51.17
CA MET A 263 -13.25 -1.06 -50.96
C MET A 263 -14.48 -0.15 -51.18
N LYS A 264 -15.43 -0.57 -52.02
CA LYS A 264 -16.69 0.16 -52.26
C LYS A 264 -17.72 -0.02 -51.14
N ARG A 265 -17.64 -1.10 -50.36
CA ARG A 265 -18.52 -1.31 -49.20
C ARG A 265 -18.02 -0.46 -48.02
N LYS A 266 -18.68 0.67 -47.74
CA LYS A 266 -18.44 1.45 -46.52
C LYS A 266 -18.65 0.54 -45.29
N LEU A 267 -17.59 0.32 -44.51
CA LEU A 267 -17.68 -0.39 -43.23
C LEU A 267 -18.66 0.37 -42.31
N PRO A 268 -19.62 -0.31 -41.67
CA PRO A 268 -20.56 0.36 -40.78
C PRO A 268 -19.80 0.97 -39.59
N ILE A 269 -19.86 2.30 -39.48
CA ILE A 269 -19.36 3.02 -38.30
C ILE A 269 -20.30 2.66 -37.15
N LYS A 270 -19.83 1.85 -36.20
CA LYS A 270 -20.54 1.61 -34.94
C LYS A 270 -20.65 2.95 -34.21
N LYS A 271 -21.82 3.61 -34.29
CA LYS A 271 -22.16 4.69 -33.35
C LYS A 271 -22.21 4.10 -31.95
N LYS A 272 -21.37 4.60 -31.05
CA LYS A 272 -21.47 4.36 -29.61
C LYS A 272 -22.88 4.79 -29.18
N ARG A 273 -23.63 3.90 -28.54
CA ARG A 273 -24.89 4.26 -27.87
C ARG A 273 -24.51 5.06 -26.62
N GLU A 274 -25.01 6.28 -26.54
CA GLU A 274 -25.11 7.02 -25.29
C GLU A 274 -26.43 6.59 -24.67
N ASP A 275 -26.35 5.82 -23.59
CA ASP A 275 -27.35 5.69 -22.53
C ASP A 275 -26.56 5.60 -21.22
#